data_AF-A0A9X4D7H3-F1
#
_entry.id   AF-A0A9X4D7H3-F1
#
_cell.length_a   1.000
_cell.length_b   1.000
_cell.length_c   1.000
_cell.angle_alpha   90.00
_cell.angle_beta   90.00
_cell.angle_gamma   90.00
#
_symmetry.space_group_name_H-M   'P 1'
#
loop_
_entity.id
_entity.type
_entity.pdbx_description
1 polymer ?
#
loop_
_entity_poly.entity_id
_entity_poly.type
_entity_poly.pdbx_seq_one_letter_code
_entity_poly.pdbx_strand_id
1 'polypeptide(L)'
;MKADAVISQTFYSRIRAVEALRTLGAGDPFKPEDLLAIGAELDEASLRYGRAATAITYSALAGLLRLIASLTEWREGVLAASNGVERFLRSACERYRIWHNEYGKQEASKLLVIASDSLPRITSLSDFEKLCMALAAVPLPVGVFSKGSQRVSKYNDEKTLPPPPAELSVAFLKFQIDGRSAGSIHHLTPLELHDLEIEVRVSRWPESAEILRLTPISTELRGSYELSEFVFDKPEGDPPYTLFQRGRAALQLAQGLNARPYEFKYSAAFEPISSEQPVAIVGHRTLLIEGLDVRSNPITGYQLVDQKILRIRDSLRQNGLVASNELSDVLQVLTVLGGVAGRAIQDAEFDGVWSEAQFQSAIRKELRRNPQIGSELDEHPKASGGITDLSYRGIVIELKSLPAGVKALEDCQAYVEQTASYAVAKEKRIAVLCVLDCRTKTAAPWPAAESITILKSQPPAEVSVITIVVQGNITRPSKLSR
;
A
#
# COMPACT_ATOMS: atom_id res chain seq x y z
N MET A 1 3.19 43.84 -2.16
CA MET A 1 3.92 43.27 -3.31
C MET A 1 3.33 41.90 -3.62
N LYS A 2 2.87 41.74 -4.88
CA LYS A 2 2.19 40.59 -5.52
C LYS A 2 1.01 39.96 -4.78
N ALA A 3 -0.17 40.60 -4.97
CA ALA A 3 -1.48 40.14 -4.49
C ALA A 3 -2.25 39.28 -5.52
N ASP A 4 -1.67 38.99 -6.68
CA ASP A 4 -2.35 38.27 -7.77
C ASP A 4 -1.56 37.03 -8.15
N ALA A 5 -1.85 35.92 -7.48
CA ALA A 5 -1.44 34.60 -7.95
C ALA A 5 -2.71 33.83 -8.31
N VAL A 6 -3.03 33.80 -9.61
CA VAL A 6 -3.79 32.69 -10.17
C VAL A 6 -3.04 31.43 -9.73
N ILE A 7 -3.66 30.56 -8.93
CA ILE A 7 -3.00 29.32 -8.50
C ILE A 7 -3.03 28.37 -9.71
N SER A 8 -2.24 28.68 -10.73
CA SER A 8 -2.13 27.92 -11.99
C SER A 8 -1.88 26.43 -11.75
N GLN A 9 -1.23 26.09 -10.64
CA GLN A 9 -0.96 24.73 -10.17
C GLN A 9 -2.24 23.91 -9.84
N THR A 10 -3.38 24.55 -9.56
CA THR A 10 -4.67 23.87 -9.28
C THR A 10 -5.51 23.58 -10.53
N PHE A 11 -5.16 24.17 -11.68
CA PHE A 11 -5.87 23.91 -12.94
C PHE A 11 -5.54 22.52 -13.47
N TYR A 12 -4.33 22.02 -13.21
CA TYR A 12 -3.88 20.73 -13.69
C TYR A 12 -4.69 19.56 -13.09
N SER A 13 -4.83 19.51 -11.76
CA SER A 13 -5.60 18.46 -11.08
C SER A 13 -7.09 18.51 -11.41
N ARG A 14 -7.64 19.72 -11.59
CA ARG A 14 -9.01 19.91 -12.08
C ARG A 14 -9.22 19.32 -13.48
N ILE A 15 -8.34 19.66 -14.43
CA ILE A 15 -8.45 19.18 -15.82
C ILE A 15 -8.37 17.66 -15.82
N ARG A 16 -7.39 17.10 -15.11
CA ARG A 16 -7.24 15.64 -14.96
C ARG A 16 -8.46 14.96 -14.35
N ALA A 17 -9.10 15.57 -13.35
CA ALA A 17 -10.33 15.02 -12.76
C ALA A 17 -11.47 14.95 -13.78
N VAL A 18 -11.67 16.03 -14.55
CA VAL A 18 -12.73 16.08 -15.58
C VAL A 18 -12.40 15.12 -16.73
N GLU A 19 -11.14 15.04 -17.16
CA GLU A 19 -10.70 14.12 -18.20
C GLU A 19 -10.86 12.65 -17.76
N ALA A 20 -10.50 12.33 -16.51
CA ALA A 20 -10.69 10.99 -15.96
C ALA A 20 -12.17 10.60 -15.93
N LEU A 21 -13.03 11.50 -15.44
CA LEU A 21 -14.48 11.27 -15.41
C LEU A 21 -15.08 11.17 -16.82
N ARG A 22 -14.59 11.94 -17.80
CA ARG A 22 -15.03 11.82 -19.20
C ARG A 22 -14.58 10.53 -19.86
N THR A 23 -13.35 10.11 -19.58
CA THR A 23 -12.77 8.84 -20.08
C THR A 23 -13.63 7.68 -19.58
N LEU A 24 -13.87 7.62 -18.26
CA LEU A 24 -14.75 6.62 -17.65
C LEU A 24 -16.20 6.72 -18.17
N GLY A 25 -16.70 7.94 -18.36
CA GLY A 25 -18.04 8.19 -18.88
C GLY A 25 -18.23 7.80 -20.36
N ALA A 26 -17.15 7.72 -21.13
CA ALA A 26 -17.15 7.20 -22.50
C ALA A 26 -17.02 5.67 -22.55
N GLY A 27 -16.88 5.02 -21.40
CA GLY A 27 -16.68 3.58 -21.29
C GLY A 27 -15.22 3.14 -21.44
N ASP A 28 -14.27 4.08 -21.51
CA ASP A 28 -12.84 3.78 -21.64
C ASP A 28 -12.22 3.37 -20.29
N PRO A 29 -11.19 2.50 -20.30
CA PRO A 29 -10.52 2.08 -19.07
C PRO A 29 -9.76 3.24 -18.44
N PHE A 30 -9.80 3.31 -17.11
CA PHE A 30 -9.01 4.26 -16.32
C PHE A 30 -8.57 3.59 -15.03
N LYS A 31 -7.35 3.87 -14.57
CA LYS A 31 -6.78 3.22 -13.41
C LYS A 31 -7.36 3.79 -12.10
N PRO A 32 -7.89 2.96 -11.17
CA PRO A 32 -8.38 3.43 -9.87
C PRO A 32 -7.33 4.21 -9.07
N GLU A 33 -6.06 3.79 -9.10
CA GLU A 33 -4.96 4.47 -8.43
C GLU A 33 -4.74 5.90 -8.92
N ASP A 34 -4.94 6.15 -10.22
CA ASP A 34 -4.82 7.49 -10.80
C ASP A 34 -5.96 8.40 -10.36
N LEU A 35 -7.19 7.87 -10.20
CA LEU A 35 -8.31 8.62 -9.63
C LEU A 35 -8.04 9.01 -8.16
N LEU A 36 -7.43 8.10 -7.40
CA LEU A 36 -7.05 8.37 -6.00
C LEU A 36 -5.95 9.43 -5.92
N ALA A 37 -4.96 9.38 -6.80
CA ALA A 37 -3.92 10.39 -6.91
C ALA A 37 -4.49 11.77 -7.29
N ILE A 38 -5.37 11.83 -8.30
CA ILE A 38 -6.06 13.07 -8.69
C ILE A 38 -6.92 13.60 -7.54
N GLY A 39 -7.62 12.73 -6.81
CA GLY A 39 -8.37 13.10 -5.61
C GLY A 39 -7.47 13.70 -4.52
N ALA A 40 -6.30 13.13 -4.29
CA ALA A 40 -5.31 13.67 -3.34
C ALA A 40 -4.78 15.05 -3.79
N GLU A 41 -4.52 15.25 -5.08
CA GLU A 41 -4.12 16.55 -5.64
C GLU A 41 -5.24 17.59 -5.53
N LEU A 42 -6.51 17.21 -5.67
CA LEU A 42 -7.66 18.10 -5.47
C LEU A 42 -7.83 18.49 -4.00
N ASP A 43 -7.58 17.57 -3.06
CA ASP A 43 -7.55 17.89 -1.64
C ASP A 43 -6.37 18.81 -1.29
N GLU A 44 -5.18 18.59 -1.87
CA GLU A 44 -4.07 19.53 -1.71
C GLU A 44 -4.41 20.92 -2.28
N ALA A 45 -5.12 20.97 -3.41
CA ALA A 45 -5.62 22.20 -4.00
C ALA A 45 -6.67 22.88 -3.11
N SER A 46 -7.56 22.12 -2.47
CA SER A 46 -8.60 22.67 -1.59
C SER A 46 -7.98 23.40 -0.39
N LEU A 47 -6.89 22.87 0.17
CA LEU A 47 -6.12 23.52 1.24
C LEU A 47 -5.63 24.91 0.86
N ARG A 48 -5.28 25.13 -0.42
CA ARG A 48 -4.78 26.42 -0.93
C ARG A 48 -5.88 27.47 -1.06
N TYR A 49 -7.15 27.05 -1.12
CA TYR A 49 -8.31 27.95 -1.15
C TYR A 49 -8.84 28.31 0.26
N GLY A 50 -8.33 27.68 1.32
CA GLY A 50 -8.71 27.97 2.70
C GLY A 50 -10.21 27.74 2.96
N ARG A 51 -10.90 28.66 3.64
CA ARG A 51 -12.34 28.56 3.95
C ARG A 51 -13.27 28.98 2.81
N ALA A 52 -12.76 29.14 1.60
CA ALA A 52 -13.60 29.53 0.47
C ALA A 52 -14.57 28.40 0.11
N ALA A 53 -15.75 28.75 -0.40
CA ALA A 53 -16.68 27.78 -0.99
C ALA A 53 -15.98 26.85 -2.01
N THR A 54 -14.99 27.37 -2.72
CA THR A 54 -14.11 26.64 -3.64
C THR A 54 -13.40 25.45 -2.96
N ALA A 55 -12.90 25.60 -1.73
CA ALA A 55 -12.24 24.50 -1.02
C ALA A 55 -13.22 23.35 -0.75
N ILE A 56 -14.43 23.67 -0.28
CA ILE A 56 -15.50 22.70 -0.06
C ILE A 56 -15.84 21.97 -1.36
N THR A 57 -16.00 22.70 -2.48
CA THR A 57 -16.33 22.07 -3.77
C THR A 57 -15.21 21.12 -4.23
N TYR A 58 -13.95 21.50 -4.03
CA TYR A 58 -12.81 20.66 -4.41
C TYR A 58 -12.67 19.42 -3.53
N SER A 59 -12.81 19.55 -2.21
CA SER A 59 -12.81 18.40 -1.29
C SER A 59 -14.00 17.47 -1.53
N ALA A 60 -15.18 18.04 -1.82
CA ALA A 60 -16.36 17.28 -2.18
C ALA A 60 -16.12 16.44 -3.45
N LEU A 61 -15.52 17.04 -4.50
CA LEU A 61 -15.16 16.31 -5.71
C LEU A 61 -14.08 15.25 -5.45
N ALA A 62 -13.05 15.56 -4.66
CA ALA A 62 -12.02 14.60 -4.28
C ALA A 62 -12.62 13.38 -3.57
N GLY A 63 -13.58 13.60 -2.67
CA GLY A 63 -14.38 12.55 -2.04
C GLY A 63 -15.12 11.69 -3.07
N LEU A 64 -15.78 12.30 -4.05
CA LEU A 64 -16.46 11.58 -5.12
C LEU A 64 -15.50 10.79 -6.00
N LEU A 65 -14.31 11.32 -6.35
CA LEU A 65 -13.32 10.56 -7.13
C LEU A 65 -12.86 9.28 -6.44
N ARG A 66 -12.80 9.26 -5.09
CA ARG A 66 -12.51 8.02 -4.34
C ARG A 66 -13.64 7.00 -4.43
N LEU A 67 -14.89 7.45 -4.48
CA LEU A 67 -16.04 6.56 -4.71
C LEU A 67 -16.03 6.03 -6.14
N ILE A 68 -15.75 6.90 -7.12
CA ILE A 68 -15.58 6.52 -8.52
C ILE A 68 -14.43 5.51 -8.66
N ALA A 69 -13.30 5.66 -7.96
CA ALA A 69 -12.21 4.68 -7.98
C ALA A 69 -12.68 3.28 -7.53
N SER A 70 -13.50 3.20 -6.48
CA SER A 70 -14.10 1.93 -6.04
C SER A 70 -15.06 1.37 -7.09
N LEU A 71 -15.85 2.21 -7.75
CA LEU A 71 -16.76 1.80 -8.83
C LEU A 71 -16.02 1.41 -10.11
N THR A 72 -14.84 1.97 -10.36
CA THR A 72 -13.95 1.53 -11.43
C THR A 72 -13.42 0.13 -11.17
N GLU A 73 -13.03 -0.20 -9.93
CA GLU A 73 -12.68 -1.58 -9.55
C GLU A 73 -13.86 -2.55 -9.71
N TRP A 74 -15.08 -2.11 -9.40
CA TRP A 74 -16.28 -2.89 -9.69
C TRP A 74 -16.46 -3.12 -11.19
N ARG A 75 -16.35 -2.07 -12.03
CA ARG A 75 -16.47 -2.17 -13.49
C ARG A 75 -15.45 -3.15 -14.07
N GLU A 76 -14.17 -2.99 -13.74
CA GLU A 76 -13.11 -3.90 -14.21
C GLU A 76 -13.36 -5.33 -13.76
N GLY A 77 -13.78 -5.51 -12.51
CA GLY A 77 -14.14 -6.83 -11.98
C GLY A 77 -15.32 -7.48 -12.71
N VAL A 78 -16.35 -6.70 -13.06
CA VAL A 78 -17.50 -7.18 -13.85
C VAL A 78 -17.07 -7.58 -15.26
N LEU A 79 -16.26 -6.76 -15.94
CA LEU A 79 -15.75 -7.05 -17.28
C LEU A 79 -14.84 -8.28 -17.30
N ALA A 80 -14.04 -8.47 -16.25
CA ALA A 80 -13.14 -9.61 -16.09
C ALA A 80 -13.80 -10.85 -15.47
N ALA A 81 -15.12 -10.83 -15.22
CA ALA A 81 -15.86 -11.90 -14.54
C ALA A 81 -15.22 -12.38 -13.21
N SER A 82 -14.68 -11.43 -12.44
CA SER A 82 -13.97 -11.70 -11.19
C SER A 82 -14.92 -12.00 -10.02
N ASN A 83 -14.47 -12.82 -9.07
CA ASN A 83 -15.28 -13.18 -7.90
C ASN A 83 -15.39 -12.03 -6.87
N GLY A 84 -16.61 -11.85 -6.34
CA GLY A 84 -16.90 -10.97 -5.21
C GLY A 84 -16.83 -9.47 -5.53
N VAL A 85 -16.95 -9.07 -6.80
CA VAL A 85 -16.79 -7.69 -7.28
C VAL A 85 -17.86 -6.73 -6.70
N GLU A 86 -19.02 -7.27 -6.34
CA GLU A 86 -20.12 -6.53 -5.69
C GLU A 86 -19.71 -5.84 -4.37
N ARG A 87 -18.64 -6.30 -3.72
CA ARG A 87 -18.09 -5.65 -2.52
C ARG A 87 -17.68 -4.19 -2.78
N PHE A 88 -17.22 -3.89 -3.99
CA PHE A 88 -16.74 -2.57 -4.37
C PHE A 88 -17.91 -1.59 -4.58
N LEU A 89 -18.96 -2.04 -5.27
CA LEU A 89 -20.23 -1.30 -5.41
C LEU A 89 -20.85 -1.03 -4.03
N ARG A 90 -20.97 -2.07 -3.19
CA ARG A 90 -21.50 -1.92 -1.83
C ARG A 90 -20.68 -0.95 -0.98
N SER A 91 -19.35 -1.04 -1.04
CA SER A 91 -18.46 -0.12 -0.33
C SER A 91 -18.63 1.32 -0.82
N ALA A 92 -18.75 1.54 -2.13
CA ALA A 92 -18.99 2.87 -2.70
C ALA A 92 -20.32 3.46 -2.22
N CYS A 93 -21.39 2.68 -2.18
CA CYS A 93 -22.70 3.11 -1.67
C CYS A 93 -22.67 3.49 -0.18
N GLU A 94 -22.02 2.69 0.66
CA GLU A 94 -21.90 3.00 2.10
C GLU A 94 -21.03 4.24 2.35
N ARG A 95 -19.92 4.38 1.62
CA ARG A 95 -19.07 5.57 1.71
C ARG A 95 -19.76 6.81 1.13
N TYR A 96 -20.62 6.66 0.12
CA TYR A 96 -21.46 7.74 -0.38
C TYR A 96 -22.41 8.25 0.68
N ARG A 97 -22.99 7.38 1.53
CA ARG A 97 -23.83 7.81 2.66
C ARG A 97 -23.07 8.71 3.63
N ILE A 98 -21.80 8.39 3.89
CA ILE A 98 -20.91 9.21 4.73
C ILE A 98 -20.61 10.54 4.04
N TRP A 99 -20.20 10.50 2.77
CA TRP A 99 -19.93 11.68 1.96
C TRP A 99 -21.16 12.61 1.86
N HIS A 100 -22.34 12.06 1.65
CA HIS A 100 -23.59 12.83 1.58
C HIS A 100 -23.96 13.43 2.94
N ASN A 101 -23.64 12.77 4.05
CA ASN A 101 -23.83 13.36 5.38
C ASN A 101 -22.90 14.57 5.62
N GLU A 102 -21.67 14.49 5.11
CA GLU A 102 -20.65 15.55 5.21
C GLU A 102 -20.97 16.75 4.30
N TYR A 103 -21.28 16.50 3.03
CA TYR A 103 -21.42 17.54 2.00
C TYR A 103 -22.86 17.89 1.63
N GLY A 104 -23.83 16.99 1.86
CA GLY A 104 -25.22 17.11 1.36
C GLY A 104 -25.99 18.36 1.80
N LYS A 105 -25.59 19.00 2.91
CA LYS A 105 -26.21 20.24 3.42
C LYS A 105 -25.44 21.51 3.04
N GLN A 106 -24.29 21.40 2.38
CA GLN A 106 -23.41 22.53 2.06
C GLN A 106 -23.74 23.10 0.67
N GLU A 107 -24.16 24.37 0.59
CA GLU A 107 -24.51 25.02 -0.68
C GLU A 107 -23.37 24.98 -1.71
N ALA A 108 -22.11 25.04 -1.24
CA ALA A 108 -20.92 24.98 -2.09
C ALA A 108 -20.72 23.64 -2.81
N SER A 109 -21.36 22.56 -2.36
CA SER A 109 -21.25 21.22 -2.96
C SER A 109 -22.55 20.77 -3.65
N LYS A 110 -23.60 21.60 -3.64
CA LYS A 110 -24.95 21.24 -4.09
C LYS A 110 -25.02 20.65 -5.49
N LEU A 111 -24.26 21.19 -6.45
CA LEU A 111 -24.23 20.66 -7.81
C LEU A 111 -23.60 19.26 -7.88
N LEU A 112 -22.58 19.00 -7.05
CA LEU A 112 -21.97 17.68 -6.93
C LEU A 112 -22.90 16.69 -6.23
N VAL A 113 -23.66 17.14 -5.23
CA VAL A 113 -24.70 16.34 -4.57
C VAL A 113 -25.77 15.91 -5.58
N ILE A 114 -26.28 16.85 -6.37
CA ILE A 114 -27.26 16.55 -7.44
C ILE A 114 -26.67 15.58 -8.47
N ALA A 115 -25.45 15.82 -8.94
CA ALA A 115 -24.82 14.99 -9.95
C ALA A 115 -24.48 13.57 -9.45
N SER A 116 -24.37 13.37 -8.13
CA SER A 116 -24.04 12.08 -7.52
C SER A 116 -25.26 11.31 -6.99
N ASP A 117 -26.47 11.86 -7.06
CA ASP A 117 -27.69 11.26 -6.48
C ASP A 117 -28.04 9.88 -7.09
N SER A 118 -27.55 9.57 -8.29
CA SER A 118 -27.72 8.24 -8.91
C SER A 118 -26.82 7.16 -8.31
N LEU A 119 -25.76 7.51 -7.56
CA LEU A 119 -24.75 6.56 -7.07
C LEU A 119 -25.35 5.39 -6.28
N PRO A 120 -26.27 5.57 -5.31
CA PRO A 120 -26.87 4.45 -4.58
C PRO A 120 -27.71 3.50 -5.43
N ARG A 121 -28.05 3.90 -6.67
CA ARG A 121 -28.94 3.18 -7.59
C ARG A 121 -28.20 2.57 -8.78
N ILE A 122 -26.88 2.56 -8.76
CA ILE A 122 -26.08 1.91 -9.83
C ILE A 122 -26.37 0.41 -9.81
N THR A 123 -26.84 -0.11 -10.94
CA THR A 123 -27.08 -1.55 -11.14
C THR A 123 -26.43 -2.08 -12.41
N SER A 124 -25.97 -1.19 -13.29
CA SER A 124 -25.36 -1.52 -14.57
C SER A 124 -24.13 -0.64 -14.86
N LEU A 125 -23.26 -1.09 -15.77
CA LEU A 125 -22.11 -0.30 -16.21
C LEU A 125 -22.54 1.03 -16.86
N SER A 126 -23.70 1.04 -17.54
CA SER A 126 -24.28 2.25 -18.12
C SER A 126 -24.68 3.28 -17.06
N ASP A 127 -25.15 2.84 -15.89
CA ASP A 127 -25.47 3.76 -14.78
C ASP A 127 -24.21 4.42 -14.22
N PHE A 128 -23.12 3.65 -14.13
CA PHE A 128 -21.81 4.16 -13.73
C PHE A 128 -21.25 5.17 -14.74
N GLU A 129 -21.29 4.86 -16.03
CA GLU A 129 -20.86 5.78 -17.10
C GLU A 129 -21.65 7.11 -17.06
N LYS A 130 -22.97 7.03 -16.88
CA LYS A 130 -23.84 8.21 -16.73
C LYS A 130 -23.50 9.02 -15.49
N LEU A 131 -23.20 8.38 -14.36
CA LEU A 131 -22.73 9.06 -13.15
C LEU A 131 -21.43 9.82 -13.42
N CYS A 132 -20.45 9.18 -14.06
CA CYS A 132 -19.18 9.82 -14.41
C CYS A 132 -19.39 11.04 -15.32
N MET A 133 -20.27 10.93 -16.33
CA MET A 133 -20.63 12.06 -17.19
C MET A 133 -21.36 13.18 -16.45
N ALA A 134 -22.27 12.84 -15.53
CA ALA A 134 -22.97 13.83 -14.70
C ALA A 134 -21.99 14.60 -13.81
N LEU A 135 -21.04 13.92 -13.19
CA LEU A 135 -19.98 14.53 -12.37
C LEU A 135 -19.04 15.39 -13.21
N ALA A 136 -18.64 14.92 -14.39
CA ALA A 136 -17.78 15.68 -15.31
C ALA A 136 -18.43 16.98 -15.82
N ALA A 137 -19.76 17.03 -15.84
CA ALA A 137 -20.53 18.20 -16.26
C ALA A 137 -20.66 19.26 -15.16
N VAL A 138 -20.31 18.95 -13.91
CA VAL A 138 -20.42 19.92 -12.80
C VAL A 138 -19.36 21.02 -12.96
N PRO A 139 -19.77 22.30 -13.12
CA PRO A 139 -18.82 23.39 -13.21
C PRO A 139 -18.15 23.61 -11.85
N LEU A 140 -16.83 23.38 -11.80
CA LEU A 140 -16.03 23.69 -10.62
C LEU A 140 -15.65 25.18 -10.60
N PRO A 141 -15.76 25.85 -9.44
CA PRO A 141 -15.39 27.25 -9.31
C PRO A 141 -13.90 27.43 -9.61
N VAL A 142 -13.58 28.37 -10.51
CA VAL A 142 -12.19 28.78 -10.72
C VAL A 142 -11.78 29.63 -9.52
N GLY A 143 -10.81 29.17 -8.73
CA GLY A 143 -10.25 29.94 -7.64
C GLY A 143 -9.43 31.12 -8.14
N VAL A 144 -10.09 32.23 -8.47
CA VAL A 144 -9.46 33.49 -8.92
C VAL A 144 -8.95 34.31 -7.71
N PHE A 145 -9.52 34.10 -6.53
CA PHE A 145 -9.16 34.80 -5.30
C PHE A 145 -9.00 33.81 -4.15
N SER A 146 -7.85 33.83 -3.47
CA SER A 146 -7.88 33.47 -2.05
C SER A 146 -8.71 34.55 -1.36
N LYS A 147 -9.68 34.18 -0.51
CA LYS A 147 -10.24 35.17 0.42
C LYS A 147 -9.14 35.48 1.44
N GLY A 148 -8.22 36.36 1.05
CA GLY A 148 -7.51 37.19 2.01
C GLY A 148 -8.57 37.87 2.85
N SER A 149 -8.41 37.81 4.18
CA SER A 149 -9.23 38.53 5.14
C SER A 149 -9.53 39.94 4.62
N GLN A 150 -10.77 40.22 4.25
CA GLN A 150 -11.18 41.56 3.80
C GLN A 150 -11.04 42.52 4.98
N ARG A 151 -9.98 43.33 4.98
CA ARG A 151 -9.89 44.54 5.80
C ARG A 151 -10.92 45.53 5.26
N VAL A 152 -12.06 45.62 5.93
CA VAL A 152 -12.97 46.75 5.76
C VAL A 152 -12.36 47.92 6.55
N SER A 153 -11.81 48.90 5.83
CA SER A 153 -11.52 50.21 6.40
C SER A 153 -12.83 50.97 6.54
N LYS A 154 -13.31 51.08 7.77
CA LYS A 154 -14.15 52.21 8.20
C LYS A 154 -13.59 52.69 9.53
N TYR A 155 -13.12 53.94 9.53
CA TYR A 155 -12.81 54.71 10.72
C TYR A 155 -13.99 54.64 11.71
N ASN A 156 -13.74 54.13 12.90
CA ASN A 156 -14.36 54.57 14.16
C ASN A 156 -13.53 54.04 15.33
N ASP A 157 -13.40 54.90 16.33
CA ASP A 157 -12.49 54.81 17.47
C ASP A 157 -12.52 53.48 18.25
N GLU A 158 -11.31 53.09 18.64
CA GLU A 158 -10.89 52.33 19.81
C GLU A 158 -11.90 51.35 20.43
N LYS A 159 -11.84 50.10 19.98
CA LYS A 159 -11.78 48.93 20.88
C LYS A 159 -11.17 47.76 20.14
N THR A 160 -9.96 47.38 20.53
CA THR A 160 -9.21 46.23 20.00
C THR A 160 -10.02 44.95 20.26
N LEU A 161 -10.74 44.47 19.26
CA LEU A 161 -11.32 43.13 19.30
C LEU A 161 -10.20 42.10 19.06
N PRO A 162 -10.08 41.05 19.90
CA PRO A 162 -9.07 40.00 19.72
C PRO A 162 -9.27 39.26 18.38
N PRO A 163 -8.19 38.69 17.81
CA PRO A 163 -8.26 37.98 16.53
C PRO A 163 -9.26 36.82 16.59
N PRO A 164 -9.95 36.49 15.48
CA PRO A 164 -10.84 35.34 15.45
C PRO A 164 -10.05 34.06 15.74
N PRO A 165 -10.59 33.13 16.55
CA PRO A 165 -9.88 31.91 16.93
C PRO A 165 -9.52 31.06 15.70
N ALA A 166 -8.32 30.46 15.75
CA ALA A 166 -7.84 29.52 14.74
C ALA A 166 -8.86 28.38 14.51
N GLU A 167 -8.89 27.77 13.32
CA GLU A 167 -9.76 26.60 13.12
C GLU A 167 -9.34 25.45 14.03
N LEU A 168 -10.29 24.79 14.69
CA LEU A 168 -10.01 23.68 15.60
C LEU A 168 -9.62 22.43 14.79
N SER A 169 -8.36 22.03 14.88
CA SER A 169 -7.84 20.85 14.21
C SER A 169 -6.83 20.12 15.07
N VAL A 170 -6.80 18.79 14.90
CA VAL A 170 -5.87 17.88 15.54
C VAL A 170 -5.02 17.25 14.45
N ALA A 171 -3.71 17.42 14.52
CA ALA A 171 -2.76 16.89 13.57
C ALA A 171 -1.85 15.85 14.21
N PHE A 172 -1.73 14.67 13.60
CA PHE A 172 -0.77 13.65 14.04
C PHE A 172 0.62 14.00 13.51
N LEU A 173 1.57 14.20 14.42
CA LEU A 173 2.95 14.48 14.06
C LEU A 173 3.74 13.19 13.88
N LYS A 174 3.57 12.23 14.80
CA LYS A 174 4.36 11.00 14.82
C LYS A 174 3.70 9.89 15.61
N PHE A 175 3.88 8.66 15.12
CA PHE A 175 3.72 7.44 15.91
C PHE A 175 5.09 6.80 16.08
N GLN A 176 5.41 6.34 17.29
CA GLN A 176 6.56 5.48 17.53
C GLN A 176 6.12 4.17 18.16
N ILE A 177 6.74 3.09 17.70
CA ILE A 177 6.55 1.75 18.25
C ILE A 177 7.92 1.24 18.66
N ASP A 178 8.07 0.86 19.92
CA ASP A 178 9.35 0.43 20.52
C ASP A 178 10.51 1.40 20.21
N GLY A 179 10.23 2.70 20.33
CA GLY A 179 11.18 3.79 20.04
C GLY A 179 11.44 4.06 18.55
N ARG A 180 10.93 3.24 17.63
CA ARG A 180 11.09 3.43 16.17
C ARG A 180 9.90 4.17 15.58
N SER A 181 10.15 5.13 14.70
CA SER A 181 9.06 5.80 13.98
C SER A 181 8.24 4.77 13.19
N ALA A 182 6.91 4.81 13.31
CA ALA A 182 6.03 3.95 12.55
C ALA A 182 6.24 4.22 11.05
N GLY A 183 6.66 3.19 10.31
CA GLY A 183 6.93 3.24 8.87
C GLY A 183 5.66 3.15 8.03
N SER A 184 5.79 2.76 6.76
CA SER A 184 4.65 2.41 5.90
C SER A 184 3.94 1.16 6.42
N ILE A 185 4.68 0.15 6.85
CA ILE A 185 4.20 -1.05 7.56
C ILE A 185 5.13 -1.28 8.76
N HIS A 186 4.57 -1.48 9.95
CA HIS A 186 5.32 -1.80 11.16
C HIS A 186 5.08 -3.26 11.55
N HIS A 187 6.13 -3.95 12.01
CA HIS A 187 6.03 -5.35 12.40
C HIS A 187 6.02 -5.46 13.91
N LEU A 188 5.02 -6.15 14.45
CA LEU A 188 4.93 -6.51 15.86
C LEU A 188 5.04 -8.02 16.02
N THR A 189 5.57 -8.43 17.17
CA THR A 189 5.47 -9.83 17.57
C THR A 189 4.05 -10.05 18.10
N PRO A 190 3.29 -11.00 17.57
CA PRO A 190 2.01 -11.38 18.16
C PRO A 190 2.17 -11.84 19.61
N LEU A 191 1.15 -11.58 20.43
CA LEU A 191 1.08 -11.94 21.85
C LEU A 191 2.12 -11.26 22.74
N GLU A 192 2.82 -10.25 22.23
CA GLU A 192 3.71 -9.38 23.00
C GLU A 192 3.12 -7.96 23.12
N LEU A 193 3.38 -7.31 24.25
CA LEU A 193 3.02 -5.91 24.49
C LEU A 193 4.15 -5.00 24.02
N HIS A 194 3.84 -4.12 23.08
CA HIS A 194 4.77 -3.14 22.52
C HIS A 194 4.48 -1.74 23.06
N ASP A 195 5.52 -0.91 23.17
CA ASP A 195 5.38 0.51 23.49
C ASP A 195 4.79 1.24 22.28
N LEU A 196 3.69 1.97 22.46
CA LEU A 196 3.11 2.85 21.43
C LEU A 196 3.13 4.29 21.91
N GLU A 197 3.92 5.13 21.27
CA GLU A 197 4.01 6.56 21.58
C GLU A 197 3.35 7.39 20.48
N ILE A 198 2.69 8.46 20.89
CA ILE A 198 2.04 9.39 19.97
C ILE A 198 2.46 10.82 20.25
N GLU A 199 2.70 11.57 19.17
CA GLU A 199 2.94 13.01 19.20
C GLU A 199 1.86 13.70 18.36
N VAL A 200 1.10 14.59 18.99
CA VAL A 200 -0.09 15.23 18.40
C VAL A 200 -0.03 16.73 18.56
N ARG A 201 -0.37 17.47 17.51
CA ARG A 201 -0.49 18.92 17.52
C ARG A 201 -1.95 19.33 17.46
N VAL A 202 -2.39 20.15 18.40
CA VAL A 202 -3.75 20.67 18.50
C VAL A 202 -3.72 22.18 18.24
N SER A 203 -4.46 22.65 17.24
CA SER A 203 -4.39 24.06 16.80
C SER A 203 -4.93 25.04 17.84
N ARG A 204 -5.98 24.68 18.57
CA ARG A 204 -6.55 25.37 19.72
C ARG A 204 -7.33 24.40 20.60
N TRP A 205 -7.58 24.76 21.84
CA TRP A 205 -8.39 23.95 22.75
C TRP A 205 -9.75 24.64 22.97
N PRO A 206 -10.90 23.99 22.76
CA PRO A 206 -12.20 24.60 22.99
C PRO A 206 -12.37 25.06 24.45
N GLU A 207 -13.01 26.21 24.67
CA GLU A 207 -13.13 26.76 26.03
C GLU A 207 -13.91 25.85 26.99
N SER A 208 -14.94 25.17 26.48
CA SER A 208 -15.79 24.25 27.23
C SER A 208 -15.26 22.82 27.31
N ALA A 209 -14.13 22.52 26.66
CA ALA A 209 -13.54 21.20 26.67
C ALA A 209 -12.46 21.07 27.76
N GLU A 210 -12.49 19.97 28.48
CA GLU A 210 -11.52 19.64 29.53
C GLU A 210 -10.50 18.63 29.02
N ILE A 211 -10.94 17.70 28.16
CA ILE A 211 -10.17 16.53 27.76
C ILE A 211 -10.20 16.36 26.24
N LEU A 212 -9.08 15.92 25.65
CA LEU A 212 -8.99 15.37 24.30
C LEU A 212 -8.78 13.86 24.38
N ARG A 213 -9.72 13.08 23.83
CA ARG A 213 -9.62 11.63 23.70
C ARG A 213 -9.29 11.23 22.27
N LEU A 214 -8.29 10.37 22.12
CA LEU A 214 -7.93 9.72 20.87
C LEU A 214 -8.21 8.22 20.96
N THR A 215 -9.08 7.71 20.09
CA THR A 215 -9.55 6.31 20.13
C THR A 215 -9.17 5.60 18.83
N PRO A 216 -8.60 4.38 18.91
CA PRO A 216 -8.31 3.59 17.72
C PRO A 216 -9.59 3.09 17.04
N ILE A 217 -9.63 3.20 15.72
CA ILE A 217 -10.69 2.75 14.82
C ILE A 217 -10.08 1.73 13.86
N SER A 218 -10.71 0.57 13.75
CA SER A 218 -10.32 -0.49 12.83
C SER A 218 -11.54 -1.28 12.33
N THR A 219 -11.41 -1.93 11.19
CA THR A 219 -12.38 -2.92 10.69
C THR A 219 -12.03 -4.35 11.10
N GLU A 220 -10.94 -4.50 11.85
CA GLU A 220 -10.38 -5.78 12.26
C GLU A 220 -11.25 -6.44 13.35
N LEU A 221 -11.14 -7.76 13.48
CA LEU A 221 -12.00 -8.53 14.38
C LEU A 221 -11.83 -8.04 15.83
N ARG A 222 -12.94 -7.87 16.55
CA ARG A 222 -12.88 -7.52 17.97
C ARG A 222 -12.10 -8.59 18.74
N GLY A 223 -11.06 -8.16 19.46
CA GLY A 223 -10.19 -9.03 20.23
C GLY A 223 -8.97 -9.56 19.47
N SER A 224 -8.79 -9.23 18.18
CA SER A 224 -7.54 -9.57 17.46
C SER A 224 -6.38 -8.61 17.77
N TYR A 225 -6.67 -7.50 18.45
CA TYR A 225 -5.69 -6.48 18.81
C TYR A 225 -6.09 -5.78 20.10
N GLU A 226 -5.10 -5.19 20.77
CA GLU A 226 -5.25 -4.22 21.84
C GLU A 226 -4.41 -2.99 21.48
N LEU A 227 -5.06 -1.81 21.43
CA LEU A 227 -4.40 -0.53 21.17
C LEU A 227 -4.86 0.46 22.22
N SER A 228 -3.92 1.20 22.80
CA SER A 228 -4.26 2.23 23.77
C SER A 228 -5.08 3.34 23.13
N GLU A 229 -6.08 3.77 23.90
CA GLU A 229 -6.64 5.11 23.81
C GLU A 229 -5.64 6.09 24.43
N PHE A 230 -5.60 7.31 23.88
CA PHE A 230 -4.81 8.40 24.45
C PHE A 230 -5.75 9.48 24.96
N VAL A 231 -5.47 9.98 26.16
CA VAL A 231 -6.30 10.95 26.86
C VAL A 231 -5.39 12.06 27.34
N PHE A 232 -5.69 13.28 26.92
CA PHE A 232 -4.94 14.48 27.26
C PHE A 232 -5.85 15.46 27.98
N ASP A 233 -5.40 15.96 29.12
CA ASP A 233 -6.00 17.12 29.77
C ASP A 233 -5.60 18.40 29.04
N LYS A 234 -6.41 19.45 29.20
CA LYS A 234 -6.09 20.78 28.66
C LYS A 234 -4.72 21.24 29.18
N PRO A 235 -3.73 21.46 28.29
CA PRO A 235 -2.40 21.91 28.69
C PRO A 235 -2.42 23.40 29.11
N GLU A 236 -1.46 23.77 29.96
CA GLU A 236 -1.17 25.18 30.25
C GLU A 236 -0.46 25.87 29.07
N GLY A 237 -0.66 27.18 28.93
CA GLY A 237 -0.03 28.01 27.90
C GLY A 237 -0.96 28.37 26.73
N ASP A 238 -0.37 28.98 25.71
CA ASP A 238 -1.10 29.44 24.52
C ASP A 238 -1.03 28.41 23.38
N PRO A 239 -2.09 28.28 22.57
CA PRO A 239 -2.09 27.39 21.41
C PRO A 239 -1.10 27.84 20.32
N PRO A 240 -0.66 26.93 19.40
CA PRO A 240 -1.04 25.51 19.30
C PRO A 240 -0.29 24.62 20.29
N TYR A 241 -0.95 23.55 20.72
CA TYR A 241 -0.40 22.63 21.71
C TYR A 241 0.25 21.43 21.03
N THR A 242 1.42 21.02 21.52
CA THR A 242 2.04 19.74 21.16
C THR A 242 1.96 18.81 22.37
N LEU A 243 1.32 17.67 22.17
CA LEU A 243 0.99 16.71 23.21
C LEU A 243 1.71 15.40 22.92
N PHE A 244 2.19 14.77 23.98
CA PHE A 244 2.89 13.50 23.92
C PHE A 244 2.35 12.56 24.99
N GLN A 245 2.05 11.31 24.61
CA GLN A 245 1.68 10.26 25.55
C GLN A 245 2.19 8.91 25.08
N ARG A 246 2.43 8.04 26.05
CA ARG A 246 2.81 6.64 25.85
C ARG A 246 1.66 5.72 26.22
N GLY A 247 1.45 4.74 25.38
CA GLY A 247 0.46 3.68 25.52
C GLY A 247 1.07 2.35 25.11
N ARG A 248 0.21 1.39 24.81
CA ARG A 248 0.55 0.02 24.47
C ARG A 248 -0.14 -0.40 23.18
N ALA A 249 0.50 -1.31 22.46
CA ALA A 249 -0.07 -2.01 21.33
C ALA A 249 0.25 -3.50 21.44
N ALA A 250 -0.72 -4.37 21.15
CA ALA A 250 -0.52 -5.80 21.03
C ALA A 250 -1.41 -6.36 19.92
N LEU A 251 -0.86 -7.31 19.16
CA LEU A 251 -1.64 -8.13 18.24
C LEU A 251 -1.89 -9.49 18.89
N GLN A 252 -3.15 -9.89 19.00
CA GLN A 252 -3.53 -11.13 19.68
C GLN A 252 -3.47 -12.35 18.75
N LEU A 253 -3.38 -12.12 17.43
CA LEU A 253 -3.35 -13.18 16.43
C LEU A 253 -2.14 -13.02 15.52
N ALA A 254 -1.39 -14.11 15.37
CA ALA A 254 -0.38 -14.23 14.34
C ALA A 254 -1.05 -14.32 12.97
N GLN A 255 -0.54 -13.52 12.03
CA GLN A 255 -0.99 -13.47 10.66
C GLN A 255 -0.18 -14.43 9.79
N GLY A 256 -0.83 -15.02 8.79
CA GLY A 256 -0.14 -15.84 7.79
C GLY A 256 0.65 -14.98 6.80
N LEU A 257 1.58 -15.61 6.07
CA LEU A 257 2.46 -14.95 5.08
C LEU A 257 1.71 -14.06 4.06
N ASN A 258 0.51 -14.49 3.67
CA ASN A 258 -0.32 -13.82 2.67
C ASN A 258 -1.32 -12.80 3.25
N ALA A 259 -1.40 -12.68 4.57
CA ALA A 259 -2.32 -11.76 5.23
C ALA A 259 -1.96 -10.31 4.94
N ARG A 260 -2.97 -9.44 4.95
CA ARG A 260 -2.78 -7.98 4.85
C ARG A 260 -2.43 -7.42 6.23
N PRO A 261 -1.70 -6.30 6.31
CA PRO A 261 -1.53 -5.58 7.57
C PRO A 261 -2.86 -5.23 8.21
N TYR A 262 -2.90 -5.27 9.54
CA TYR A 262 -3.96 -4.63 10.30
C TYR A 262 -3.94 -3.13 10.03
N GLU A 263 -5.11 -2.55 9.74
CA GLU A 263 -5.24 -1.13 9.50
C GLU A 263 -5.89 -0.43 10.69
N PHE A 264 -5.18 0.55 11.26
CA PHE A 264 -5.68 1.36 12.36
C PHE A 264 -5.69 2.83 12.00
N LYS A 265 -6.76 3.50 12.43
CA LYS A 265 -6.94 4.95 12.38
C LYS A 265 -7.20 5.44 13.80
N TYR A 266 -6.96 6.72 14.08
CA TYR A 266 -7.33 7.30 15.37
C TYR A 266 -8.36 8.41 15.14
N SER A 267 -9.49 8.33 15.83
CA SER A 267 -10.42 9.46 15.96
C SER A 267 -10.02 10.34 17.12
N ALA A 268 -10.37 11.62 17.06
CA ALA A 268 -10.13 12.62 18.08
C ALA A 268 -11.47 13.24 18.48
N ALA A 269 -11.72 13.37 19.79
CA ALA A 269 -12.92 14.01 20.33
C ALA A 269 -12.58 14.80 21.60
N PHE A 270 -13.12 16.02 21.70
CA PHE A 270 -13.10 16.78 22.95
C PHE A 270 -14.30 16.42 23.83
N GLU A 271 -14.07 16.35 25.14
CA GLU A 271 -15.07 16.11 26.18
C GLU A 271 -15.15 17.33 27.10
N PRO A 272 -16.37 17.76 27.53
CA PRO A 272 -17.69 17.23 27.17
C PRO A 272 -18.12 17.51 25.72
N ILE A 273 -18.99 16.64 25.17
CA ILE A 273 -19.46 16.64 23.76
C ILE A 273 -20.21 17.93 23.37
N SER A 274 -20.63 18.74 24.35
CA SER A 274 -21.19 20.08 24.14
C SER A 274 -20.19 21.10 23.56
N SER A 275 -18.92 20.72 23.42
CA SER A 275 -17.88 21.48 22.73
C SER A 275 -17.99 21.38 21.20
N GLU A 276 -17.32 22.28 20.47
CA GLU A 276 -17.31 22.26 18.99
C GLU A 276 -16.89 20.88 18.45
N GLN A 277 -17.83 20.25 17.74
CA GLN A 277 -17.68 18.95 17.09
C GLN A 277 -18.26 19.06 15.66
N PRO A 278 -17.69 18.37 14.67
CA PRO A 278 -16.53 17.47 14.75
C PRO A 278 -15.19 18.20 14.74
N VAL A 279 -14.16 17.58 15.32
CA VAL A 279 -12.77 18.06 15.24
C VAL A 279 -12.14 17.61 13.92
N ALA A 280 -11.60 18.55 13.15
CA ALA A 280 -10.89 18.22 11.92
C ALA A 280 -9.56 17.51 12.24
N ILE A 281 -9.42 16.26 11.84
CA ILE A 281 -8.16 15.53 11.95
C ILE A 281 -7.35 15.73 10.66
N VAL A 282 -6.16 16.31 10.76
CA VAL A 282 -5.28 16.61 9.63
C VAL A 282 -4.05 15.72 9.70
N GLY A 283 -3.63 15.10 8.59
CA GLY A 283 -2.48 14.19 8.59
C GLY A 283 -2.80 12.78 9.08
N HIS A 284 -3.98 12.25 8.71
CA HIS A 284 -4.44 10.91 9.03
C HIS A 284 -3.42 9.85 8.56
N ARG A 285 -2.54 9.38 9.45
CA ARG A 285 -1.66 8.24 9.16
C ARG A 285 -2.44 6.98 9.49
N THR A 286 -2.86 6.23 8.47
CA THR A 286 -3.27 4.84 8.69
C THR A 286 -2.05 4.10 9.22
N LEU A 287 -2.16 3.61 10.45
CA LEU A 287 -1.12 2.80 11.08
C LEU A 287 -1.32 1.37 10.58
N LEU A 288 -0.42 0.92 9.70
CA LEU A 288 -0.40 -0.44 9.18
C LEU A 288 0.54 -1.28 10.04
N ILE A 289 -0.02 -2.30 10.70
CA ILE A 289 0.74 -3.19 11.59
C ILE A 289 0.59 -4.63 11.13
N GLU A 290 1.69 -5.36 11.01
CA GLU A 290 1.67 -6.80 10.78
C GLU A 290 2.15 -7.60 11.98
N GLY A 291 1.47 -8.71 12.22
CA GLY A 291 1.80 -9.65 13.30
C GLY A 291 2.28 -10.98 12.76
N LEU A 292 3.47 -11.04 12.17
CA LEU A 292 4.04 -12.32 11.70
C LEU A 292 5.02 -12.86 12.73
N ASP A 293 4.79 -14.08 13.20
CA ASP A 293 5.74 -14.80 14.04
C ASP A 293 6.48 -15.86 13.23
N VAL A 294 7.56 -15.45 12.56
CA VAL A 294 8.45 -16.37 11.83
C VAL A 294 9.34 -17.21 12.75
N ARG A 295 9.38 -16.93 14.07
CA ARG A 295 10.12 -17.77 15.02
C ARG A 295 9.30 -19.01 15.38
N SER A 296 8.03 -18.82 15.72
CA SER A 296 7.14 -19.93 16.06
C SER A 296 6.55 -20.61 14.81
N ASN A 297 6.40 -19.87 13.71
CA ASN A 297 5.87 -20.37 12.44
C ASN A 297 6.87 -20.06 11.31
N PRO A 298 8.00 -20.78 11.23
CA PRO A 298 9.00 -20.54 10.20
C PRO A 298 8.42 -20.81 8.81
N ILE A 299 8.86 -20.01 7.83
CA ILE A 299 8.41 -20.12 6.43
C ILE A 299 9.21 -21.22 5.74
N THR A 300 10.55 -21.10 5.77
CA THR A 300 11.48 -22.02 5.10
C THR A 300 12.22 -22.94 6.08
N GLY A 301 12.14 -22.65 7.38
CA GLY A 301 13.01 -23.24 8.42
C GLY A 301 14.32 -22.48 8.62
N TYR A 302 14.61 -21.47 7.81
CA TYR A 302 15.83 -20.65 7.88
C TYR A 302 15.49 -19.20 8.21
N GLN A 303 15.68 -18.79 9.47
CA GLN A 303 15.20 -17.49 9.97
C GLN A 303 15.64 -16.27 9.15
N LEU A 304 16.90 -16.23 8.69
CA LEU A 304 17.39 -15.11 7.88
C LEU A 304 16.77 -15.09 6.47
N VAL A 305 16.50 -16.27 5.90
CA VAL A 305 15.81 -16.40 4.61
C VAL A 305 14.35 -15.96 4.75
N ASP A 306 13.69 -16.35 5.84
CA ASP A 306 12.31 -15.96 6.14
C ASP A 306 12.20 -14.43 6.25
N GLN A 307 13.10 -13.78 6.99
CA GLN A 307 13.17 -12.32 7.07
C GLN A 307 13.38 -11.66 5.69
N LYS A 308 14.18 -12.26 4.82
CA LYS A 308 14.41 -11.75 3.47
C LYS A 308 13.16 -11.87 2.60
N ILE A 309 12.45 -13.00 2.66
CA ILE A 309 11.19 -13.22 1.95
C ILE A 309 10.15 -12.18 2.38
N LEU A 310 10.05 -11.88 3.67
CA LEU A 310 9.15 -10.82 4.17
C LEU A 310 9.53 -9.44 3.60
N ARG A 311 10.81 -9.07 3.61
CA ARG A 311 11.26 -7.80 3.00
C ARG A 311 10.93 -7.70 1.51
N ILE A 312 11.10 -8.80 0.77
CA ILE A 312 10.74 -8.88 -0.66
C ILE A 312 9.24 -8.70 -0.85
N ARG A 313 8.43 -9.40 -0.06
CA ARG A 313 6.97 -9.27 -0.07
C ARG A 313 6.55 -7.82 0.15
N ASP A 314 7.09 -7.18 1.19
CA ASP A 314 6.70 -5.83 1.56
C ASP A 314 7.10 -4.82 0.48
N SER A 315 8.28 -5.00 -0.13
CA SER A 315 8.71 -4.20 -1.28
C SER A 315 7.78 -4.36 -2.49
N LEU A 316 7.36 -5.59 -2.80
CA LEU A 316 6.44 -5.85 -3.91
C LEU A 316 5.04 -5.24 -3.66
N ARG A 317 4.54 -5.30 -2.42
CA ARG A 317 3.27 -4.66 -2.03
C ARG A 317 3.32 -3.14 -2.17
N GLN A 318 4.42 -2.52 -1.75
CA GLN A 318 4.58 -1.06 -1.83
C GLN A 318 4.65 -0.55 -3.28
N ASN A 319 5.20 -1.35 -4.20
CA ASN A 319 5.33 -0.95 -5.59
C ASN A 319 4.00 -1.00 -6.37
N GLY A 320 2.98 -1.70 -5.87
CA GLY A 320 1.62 -1.74 -6.45
C GLY A 320 1.47 -2.41 -7.83
N LEU A 321 2.57 -2.78 -8.49
CA LEU A 321 2.59 -3.35 -9.85
C LEU A 321 2.24 -4.85 -9.91
N VAL A 322 2.18 -5.53 -8.77
CA VAL A 322 1.96 -6.99 -8.69
C VAL A 322 0.61 -7.26 -8.04
N ALA A 323 -0.23 -8.02 -8.72
CA ALA A 323 -1.55 -8.39 -8.21
C ALA A 323 -1.42 -9.27 -6.95
N SER A 324 -2.41 -9.19 -6.04
CA SER A 324 -2.34 -9.87 -4.75
C SER A 324 -2.29 -11.40 -4.85
N ASN A 325 -2.94 -11.98 -5.85
CA ASN A 325 -2.87 -13.41 -6.14
C ASN A 325 -1.49 -13.81 -6.66
N GLU A 326 -0.93 -13.04 -7.60
CA GLU A 326 0.42 -13.29 -8.14
C GLU A 326 1.49 -13.22 -7.05
N LEU A 327 1.37 -12.24 -6.14
CA LEU A 327 2.24 -12.15 -4.98
C LEU A 327 2.13 -13.41 -4.09
N SER A 328 0.90 -13.85 -3.77
CA SER A 328 0.68 -15.07 -2.98
C SER A 328 1.31 -16.30 -3.64
N ASP A 329 1.13 -16.46 -4.96
CA ASP A 329 1.65 -17.59 -5.71
C ASP A 329 3.18 -17.57 -5.75
N VAL A 330 3.78 -16.39 -5.95
CA VAL A 330 5.25 -16.21 -5.89
C VAL A 330 5.79 -16.57 -4.51
N LEU A 331 5.12 -16.15 -3.42
CA LEU A 331 5.60 -16.41 -2.06
C LEU A 331 5.60 -17.90 -1.72
N GLN A 332 4.67 -18.67 -2.29
CA GLN A 332 4.69 -20.13 -2.18
C GLN A 332 5.90 -20.74 -2.89
N VAL A 333 6.25 -20.26 -4.08
CA VAL A 333 7.48 -20.68 -4.78
C VAL A 333 8.72 -20.29 -3.98
N LEU A 334 8.79 -19.06 -3.48
CA LEU A 334 9.91 -18.58 -2.65
C LEU A 334 10.07 -19.38 -1.36
N THR A 335 8.97 -19.86 -0.78
CA THR A 335 9.03 -20.71 0.42
C THR A 335 9.84 -21.98 0.13
N VAL A 336 9.58 -22.65 -1.00
CA VAL A 336 10.33 -23.85 -1.40
C VAL A 336 11.77 -23.52 -1.76
N LEU A 337 11.97 -22.55 -2.66
CA LEU A 337 13.29 -22.23 -3.19
C LEU A 337 14.21 -21.57 -2.15
N GLY A 338 13.66 -20.81 -1.22
CA GLY A 338 14.39 -20.28 -0.06
C GLY A 338 14.89 -21.40 0.85
N GLY A 339 14.07 -22.45 1.06
CA GLY A 339 14.49 -23.66 1.76
C GLY A 339 15.63 -24.39 1.05
N VAL A 340 15.57 -24.50 -0.29
CA VAL A 340 16.66 -25.05 -1.11
C VAL A 340 17.94 -24.21 -0.96
N ALA A 341 17.85 -22.88 -1.02
CA ALA A 341 19.01 -22.00 -0.84
C ALA A 341 19.64 -22.15 0.55
N GLY A 342 18.82 -22.33 1.60
CA GLY A 342 19.29 -22.61 2.96
C GLY A 342 20.04 -23.94 3.07
N ARG A 343 19.46 -25.03 2.56
CA ARG A 343 20.09 -26.37 2.56
C ARG A 343 21.34 -26.44 1.70
N ALA A 344 21.36 -25.76 0.56
CA ALA A 344 22.53 -25.70 -0.30
C ALA A 344 23.77 -25.23 0.48
N ILE A 345 23.61 -24.31 1.43
CA ILE A 345 24.70 -23.84 2.28
C ILE A 345 24.97 -24.78 3.44
N GLN A 346 23.93 -25.17 4.21
CA GLN A 346 24.14 -25.94 5.43
C GLN A 346 24.59 -27.38 5.16
N ASP A 347 24.01 -28.02 4.15
CA ASP A 347 24.24 -29.43 3.85
C ASP A 347 25.25 -29.61 2.69
N ALA A 348 25.66 -28.53 2.04
CA ALA A 348 26.38 -28.57 0.78
C ALA A 348 25.69 -29.55 -0.19
N GLU A 349 24.40 -29.32 -0.43
CA GLU A 349 23.48 -30.21 -1.17
C GLU A 349 23.91 -30.39 -2.64
N PHE A 350 24.47 -29.35 -3.25
CA PHE A 350 24.88 -29.34 -4.66
C PHE A 350 26.41 -29.40 -4.77
N ASP A 351 26.96 -30.58 -5.08
CA ASP A 351 28.40 -30.84 -5.29
C ASP A 351 28.67 -31.17 -6.77
N GLY A 352 29.81 -30.71 -7.31
CA GLY A 352 30.21 -30.82 -8.70
C GLY A 352 29.59 -29.77 -9.65
N VAL A 353 29.74 -30.00 -10.96
CA VAL A 353 29.13 -29.18 -12.01
C VAL A 353 27.86 -29.86 -12.49
N TRP A 354 26.72 -29.20 -12.29
CA TRP A 354 25.41 -29.71 -12.68
C TRP A 354 25.00 -29.12 -14.03
N SER A 355 24.40 -29.93 -14.90
CA SER A 355 23.70 -29.41 -16.07
C SER A 355 22.38 -28.74 -15.67
N GLU A 356 21.88 -27.83 -16.51
CA GLU A 356 20.58 -27.17 -16.29
C GLU A 356 19.43 -28.18 -16.17
N ALA A 357 19.46 -29.26 -16.95
CA ALA A 357 18.47 -30.33 -16.86
C ALA A 357 18.52 -31.10 -15.53
N GLN A 358 19.72 -31.34 -14.97
CA GLN A 358 19.86 -31.96 -13.65
C GLN A 358 19.34 -31.04 -12.55
N PHE A 359 19.71 -29.75 -12.62
CA PHE A 359 19.26 -28.76 -11.65
C PHE A 359 17.74 -28.59 -11.69
N GLN A 360 17.17 -28.46 -12.89
CA GLN A 360 15.73 -28.42 -13.07
C GLN A 360 15.03 -29.66 -12.49
N SER A 361 15.53 -30.85 -12.78
CA SER A 361 14.93 -32.08 -12.27
C SER A 361 14.90 -32.11 -10.74
N ALA A 362 15.95 -31.60 -10.08
CA ALA A 362 15.99 -31.46 -8.63
C ALA A 362 14.99 -30.43 -8.11
N ILE A 363 14.99 -29.20 -8.65
CA ILE A 363 14.07 -28.14 -8.24
C ILE A 363 12.60 -28.53 -8.48
N ARG A 364 12.30 -29.17 -9.61
CA ARG A 364 10.97 -29.68 -9.91
C ARG A 364 10.49 -30.67 -8.85
N LYS A 365 11.35 -31.59 -8.38
CA LYS A 365 10.99 -32.53 -7.32
C LYS A 365 10.67 -31.81 -6.02
N GLU A 366 11.45 -30.79 -5.66
CA GLU A 366 11.19 -29.96 -4.47
C GLU A 366 9.85 -29.22 -4.57
N LEU A 367 9.57 -28.59 -5.72
CA LEU A 367 8.29 -27.91 -5.96
C LEU A 367 7.11 -28.89 -5.94
N ARG A 368 7.23 -30.06 -6.58
CA ARG A 368 6.18 -31.10 -6.58
C ARG A 368 5.90 -31.70 -5.20
N ARG A 369 6.89 -31.72 -4.30
CA ARG A 369 6.74 -32.20 -2.91
C ARG A 369 5.91 -31.25 -2.05
N ASN A 370 5.83 -29.97 -2.41
CA ASN A 370 5.02 -29.02 -1.67
C ASN A 370 3.52 -29.24 -2.00
N PRO A 371 2.65 -29.57 -1.02
CA PRO A 371 1.24 -29.84 -1.27
C PRO A 371 0.46 -28.66 -1.88
N GLN A 372 0.93 -27.43 -1.67
CA GLN A 372 0.30 -26.22 -2.22
C GLN A 372 0.68 -25.96 -3.68
N ILE A 373 1.80 -26.53 -4.16
CA ILE A 373 2.31 -26.31 -5.52
C ILE A 373 2.09 -27.57 -6.39
N GLY A 374 2.18 -28.75 -5.78
CA GLY A 374 2.47 -29.99 -6.49
C GLY A 374 1.49 -30.37 -7.58
N SER A 375 0.19 -30.17 -7.43
CA SER A 375 -0.81 -30.47 -8.48
C SER A 375 -0.88 -29.41 -9.58
N GLU A 376 -0.47 -28.18 -9.28
CA GLU A 376 -0.65 -27.00 -10.14
C GLU A 376 0.69 -26.51 -10.75
N LEU A 377 1.76 -27.30 -10.58
CA LEU A 377 3.01 -27.07 -11.29
C LEU A 377 2.84 -27.54 -12.74
N ASP A 378 2.95 -26.59 -13.67
CA ASP A 378 2.92 -26.83 -15.10
C ASP A 378 4.33 -27.10 -15.62
N GLU A 379 4.40 -28.04 -16.56
CA GLU A 379 5.59 -28.39 -17.34
C GLU A 379 5.23 -28.18 -18.81
N HIS A 380 5.76 -27.14 -19.46
CA HIS A 380 5.45 -26.88 -20.87
C HIS A 380 6.33 -27.77 -21.78
N PRO A 381 5.75 -28.75 -22.50
CA PRO A 381 6.52 -29.59 -23.41
C PRO A 381 6.97 -28.77 -24.63
N LYS A 382 8.20 -28.99 -25.08
CA LYS A 382 8.86 -28.15 -26.09
C LYS A 382 8.24 -28.23 -27.48
N ALA A 383 8.29 -27.10 -28.20
CA ALA A 383 8.63 -27.08 -29.61
C ALA A 383 10.18 -27.01 -29.72
N SER A 384 10.83 -27.93 -30.45
CA SER A 384 12.25 -27.84 -30.86
C SER A 384 13.36 -28.04 -29.80
N GLY A 385 13.22 -29.01 -28.88
CA GLY A 385 14.39 -29.68 -28.27
C GLY A 385 15.10 -29.04 -27.05
N GLY A 386 14.75 -27.83 -26.58
CA GLY A 386 15.38 -27.03 -25.49
C GLY A 386 15.47 -27.62 -24.05
N ILE A 387 14.95 -26.96 -23.00
CA ILE A 387 14.68 -27.55 -21.67
C ILE A 387 13.17 -27.27 -21.37
N THR A 388 12.50 -28.03 -20.51
CA THR A 388 11.06 -27.79 -20.20
C THR A 388 10.95 -26.55 -19.31
N ASP A 389 10.03 -25.63 -19.53
CA ASP A 389 9.88 -24.48 -18.61
C ASP A 389 8.92 -24.85 -17.47
N LEU A 390 9.26 -24.43 -16.24
CA LEU A 390 8.39 -24.61 -15.07
C LEU A 390 7.52 -23.37 -14.88
N SER A 391 6.23 -23.57 -14.60
CA SER A 391 5.39 -22.48 -14.10
C SER A 391 4.42 -22.94 -13.04
N TYR A 392 4.05 -22.06 -12.13
CA TYR A 392 3.03 -22.31 -11.10
C TYR A 392 1.96 -21.24 -11.19
N ARG A 393 0.71 -21.62 -11.52
CA ARG A 393 -0.40 -20.67 -11.74
C ARG A 393 -0.05 -19.51 -12.68
N GLY A 394 0.71 -19.83 -13.73
CA GLY A 394 1.22 -18.85 -14.70
C GLY A 394 2.45 -18.05 -14.27
N ILE A 395 2.90 -18.12 -13.01
CA ILE A 395 4.18 -17.56 -12.57
C ILE A 395 5.31 -18.36 -13.22
N VAL A 396 6.15 -17.67 -14.00
CA VAL A 396 7.32 -18.27 -14.65
C VAL A 396 8.40 -18.56 -13.61
N ILE A 397 8.98 -19.76 -13.66
CA ILE A 397 10.09 -20.20 -12.83
C ILE A 397 11.25 -20.59 -13.77
N GLU A 398 12.11 -19.63 -14.07
CA GLU A 398 13.30 -19.83 -14.91
C GLU A 398 14.43 -20.43 -14.08
N LEU A 399 15.08 -21.47 -14.60
CA LEU A 399 16.17 -22.17 -13.92
C LEU A 399 17.45 -22.12 -14.76
N LYS A 400 18.57 -21.76 -14.14
CA LYS A 400 19.89 -21.76 -14.78
C LYS A 400 20.91 -22.49 -13.92
N SER A 401 21.81 -23.24 -14.56
CA SER A 401 23.01 -23.75 -13.92
C SER A 401 24.23 -23.14 -14.57
N LEU A 402 25.08 -22.49 -13.78
CA LEU A 402 26.21 -21.72 -14.29
C LEU A 402 27.54 -22.36 -13.84
N PRO A 403 28.23 -23.10 -14.73
CA PRO A 403 29.57 -23.63 -14.47
C PRO A 403 30.60 -22.54 -14.19
N ALA A 404 30.49 -21.41 -14.90
CA ALA A 404 31.32 -20.22 -14.67
C ALA A 404 30.93 -19.45 -13.39
N GLY A 405 29.77 -19.77 -12.81
CA GLY A 405 29.22 -19.25 -11.56
C GLY A 405 28.81 -17.79 -11.53
N VAL A 406 28.45 -17.33 -10.33
CA VAL A 406 27.84 -16.02 -10.07
C VAL A 406 28.67 -15.26 -9.04
N LYS A 407 29.43 -14.23 -9.43
CA LYS A 407 30.27 -13.44 -8.51
C LYS A 407 29.47 -12.40 -7.74
N ALA A 408 28.41 -11.89 -8.32
CA ALA A 408 27.46 -10.98 -7.67
C ALA A 408 26.06 -11.21 -8.24
N LEU A 409 25.01 -10.80 -7.52
CA LEU A 409 23.63 -11.01 -7.97
C LEU A 409 23.33 -10.30 -9.30
N GLU A 410 24.03 -9.21 -9.57
CA GLU A 410 23.93 -8.42 -10.80
C GLU A 410 24.38 -9.21 -12.04
N ASP A 411 25.25 -10.22 -11.88
CA ASP A 411 25.64 -11.11 -12.98
C ASP A 411 24.44 -11.88 -13.53
N CYS A 412 23.37 -12.04 -12.74
CA CYS A 412 22.15 -12.70 -13.17
C CYS A 412 21.26 -11.83 -14.08
N GLN A 413 21.57 -10.53 -14.27
CA GLN A 413 20.76 -9.63 -15.08
C GLN A 413 20.58 -10.12 -16.53
N ALA A 414 21.58 -10.81 -17.09
CA ALA A 414 21.49 -11.38 -18.43
C ALA A 414 20.34 -12.40 -18.59
N TYR A 415 19.97 -13.09 -17.50
CA TYR A 415 18.88 -14.07 -17.49
C TYR A 415 17.54 -13.47 -17.03
N VAL A 416 17.58 -12.30 -16.38
CA VAL A 416 16.37 -11.54 -15.98
C VAL A 416 15.55 -11.16 -17.19
N GLU A 417 16.18 -10.68 -18.27
CA GLU A 417 15.45 -10.26 -19.47
C GLU A 417 14.74 -11.43 -20.18
N GLN A 418 15.37 -12.60 -20.23
CA GLN A 418 14.73 -13.82 -20.74
C GLN A 418 13.54 -14.21 -19.88
N THR A 419 13.71 -14.24 -18.55
CA THR A 419 12.66 -14.57 -17.59
C THR A 419 11.48 -13.60 -17.69
N ALA A 420 11.77 -12.31 -17.81
CA ALA A 420 10.77 -11.25 -17.95
C ALA A 420 9.99 -11.38 -19.26
N SER A 421 10.65 -11.73 -20.37
CA SER A 421 9.99 -11.97 -21.66
C SER A 421 8.91 -13.05 -21.56
N TYR A 422 9.22 -14.18 -20.90
CA TYR A 422 8.25 -15.24 -20.65
C TYR A 422 7.12 -14.79 -19.71
N ALA A 423 7.44 -13.98 -18.69
CA ALA A 423 6.44 -13.44 -17.78
C ALA A 423 5.44 -12.54 -18.52
N VAL A 424 5.93 -11.63 -19.37
CA VAL A 424 5.09 -10.75 -20.21
C VAL A 424 4.22 -11.58 -21.16
N ALA A 425 4.76 -12.64 -21.77
CA ALA A 425 3.98 -13.53 -22.63
C ALA A 425 2.84 -14.26 -21.89
N LYS A 426 2.94 -14.38 -20.56
CA LYS A 426 1.89 -14.91 -19.68
C LYS A 426 1.09 -13.81 -18.97
N GLU A 427 1.23 -12.56 -19.40
CA GLU A 427 0.58 -11.38 -18.83
C GLU A 427 0.89 -11.17 -17.34
N LYS A 428 2.09 -11.59 -16.90
CA LYS A 428 2.58 -11.46 -15.52
C LYS A 428 3.54 -10.29 -15.35
N ARG A 429 3.45 -9.64 -14.19
CA ARG A 429 4.37 -8.56 -13.77
C ARG A 429 5.44 -9.02 -12.79
N ILE A 430 5.42 -10.31 -12.46
CA ILE A 430 6.37 -10.94 -11.55
C ILE A 430 6.78 -12.33 -12.06
N ALA A 431 8.03 -12.69 -11.83
CA ALA A 431 8.57 -14.02 -12.14
C ALA A 431 9.68 -14.41 -11.18
N VAL A 432 10.11 -15.66 -11.24
CA VAL A 432 11.20 -16.20 -10.42
C VAL A 432 12.33 -16.68 -11.33
N LEU A 433 13.55 -16.26 -11.01
CA LEU A 433 14.79 -16.78 -11.59
C LEU A 433 15.57 -17.49 -10.48
N CYS A 434 15.87 -18.77 -10.65
CA CYS A 434 16.70 -19.52 -9.71
C CYS A 434 17.94 -20.06 -10.42
N VAL A 435 19.11 -19.69 -9.89
CA VAL A 435 20.42 -19.93 -10.52
C VAL A 435 21.29 -20.77 -9.60
N LEU A 436 21.80 -21.89 -10.09
CA LEU A 436 22.81 -22.68 -9.39
C LEU A 436 24.21 -22.17 -9.75
N ASP A 437 24.94 -21.65 -8.76
CA ASP A 437 26.36 -21.33 -8.88
C ASP A 437 27.20 -22.60 -8.67
N CYS A 438 27.78 -23.13 -9.76
CA CYS A 438 28.62 -24.32 -9.74
C CYS A 438 30.12 -24.01 -9.57
N ARG A 439 30.54 -22.78 -9.22
CA ARG A 439 31.96 -22.53 -8.95
C ARG A 439 32.39 -23.17 -7.64
N THR A 440 33.59 -23.76 -7.66
CA THR A 440 34.28 -24.15 -6.43
C THR A 440 34.49 -22.95 -5.53
N LYS A 441 34.02 -23.05 -4.28
CA LYS A 441 34.14 -21.98 -3.28
C LYS A 441 35.49 -22.06 -2.60
N THR A 442 36.32 -21.04 -2.80
CA THR A 442 37.62 -20.87 -2.12
C THR A 442 37.55 -19.93 -0.91
N ALA A 443 36.40 -19.31 -0.70
CA ALA A 443 36.08 -18.45 0.43
C ALA A 443 34.76 -18.87 1.07
N ALA A 444 34.42 -18.28 2.22
CA ALA A 444 33.13 -18.52 2.87
C ALA A 444 31.97 -18.20 1.91
N PRO A 445 30.93 -19.04 1.84
CA PRO A 445 29.74 -18.74 1.06
C PRO A 445 29.02 -17.51 1.63
N TRP A 446 28.25 -16.82 0.79
CA TRP A 446 27.37 -15.74 1.27
C TRP A 446 26.26 -16.33 2.12
N PRO A 447 25.71 -15.61 3.12
CA PRO A 447 24.48 -16.04 3.77
C PRO A 447 23.36 -16.30 2.75
N ALA A 448 22.55 -17.35 2.91
CA ALA A 448 21.47 -17.69 1.98
C ALA A 448 20.47 -16.53 1.77
N ALA A 449 20.23 -15.72 2.81
CA ALA A 449 19.37 -14.54 2.72
C ALA A 449 19.92 -13.48 1.75
N GLU A 450 21.24 -13.37 1.62
CA GLU A 450 21.88 -12.42 0.71
C GLU A 450 22.01 -12.95 -0.72
N SER A 451 21.63 -14.20 -0.98
CA SER A 451 21.57 -14.75 -2.33
C SER A 451 20.19 -14.59 -2.98
N ILE A 452 19.26 -13.88 -2.33
CA ILE A 452 17.91 -13.63 -2.81
C ILE A 452 17.72 -12.12 -3.01
N THR A 453 17.20 -11.69 -4.15
CA THR A 453 16.89 -10.27 -4.39
C THR A 453 15.79 -10.08 -5.43
N ILE A 454 15.33 -8.85 -5.60
CA ILE A 454 14.48 -8.46 -6.73
C ILE A 454 15.36 -7.74 -7.75
N LEU A 455 15.47 -8.30 -8.95
CA LEU A 455 16.03 -7.61 -10.12
C LEU A 455 14.87 -7.18 -11.02
N LYS A 456 14.98 -5.99 -11.61
CA LYS A 456 13.96 -5.48 -12.53
C LYS A 456 14.42 -5.66 -13.97
N SER A 457 13.51 -6.07 -14.84
CA SER A 457 13.76 -6.03 -16.28
C SER A 457 13.86 -4.59 -16.76
N GLN A 458 14.53 -4.38 -17.89
CA GLN A 458 14.60 -3.05 -18.49
C GLN A 458 13.20 -2.58 -18.97
N PRO A 459 12.96 -1.25 -19.02
CA PRO A 459 11.78 -0.69 -19.67
C PRO A 459 11.67 -1.17 -21.13
N PRO A 460 10.45 -1.34 -21.68
CA PRO A 460 9.15 -0.96 -21.12
C PRO A 460 8.46 -2.07 -20.28
N ALA A 461 9.05 -3.26 -20.18
CA ALA A 461 8.38 -4.41 -19.55
C ALA A 461 8.24 -4.25 -18.02
N GLU A 462 9.25 -3.68 -17.36
CA GLU A 462 9.26 -3.40 -15.90
C GLU A 462 8.72 -4.56 -15.03
N VAL A 463 9.13 -5.78 -15.36
CA VAL A 463 8.79 -7.00 -14.61
C VAL A 463 9.73 -7.12 -13.41
N SER A 464 9.17 -7.44 -12.25
CA SER A 464 9.95 -7.77 -11.06
C SER A 464 10.34 -9.25 -11.09
N VAL A 465 11.62 -9.56 -11.25
CA VAL A 465 12.14 -10.92 -11.24
C VAL A 465 12.81 -11.18 -9.90
N ILE A 466 12.23 -12.08 -9.10
CA ILE A 466 12.85 -12.50 -7.85
C ILE A 466 13.95 -13.50 -8.20
N THR A 467 15.19 -13.07 -8.00
CA THR A 467 16.39 -13.84 -8.31
C THR A 467 16.90 -14.53 -7.05
N ILE A 468 17.08 -15.84 -7.13
CA ILE A 468 17.66 -16.68 -6.08
C ILE A 468 18.92 -17.33 -6.64
N VAL A 469 20.05 -17.16 -5.96
CA VAL A 469 21.28 -17.88 -6.27
C VAL A 469 21.47 -18.99 -5.24
N VAL A 470 21.38 -20.23 -5.71
CA VAL A 470 21.69 -21.44 -4.96
C VAL A 470 23.20 -21.66 -5.06
N GLN A 471 23.89 -21.67 -3.92
CA GLN A 471 25.35 -21.81 -3.89
C GLN A 471 25.76 -23.28 -3.83
N GLY A 472 26.35 -23.79 -4.90
CA GLY A 472 26.96 -25.12 -4.94
C GLY A 472 28.43 -25.11 -4.56
N ASN A 473 29.02 -26.31 -4.50
CA ASN A 473 30.44 -26.57 -4.25
C ASN A 473 30.98 -25.91 -2.97
N ILE A 474 30.17 -25.92 -1.92
CA ILE A 474 30.57 -25.49 -0.58
C ILE A 474 31.37 -26.60 0.09
N THR A 475 32.59 -26.28 0.50
CA THR A 475 33.47 -27.24 1.16
C THR A 475 32.93 -27.57 2.56
N ARG A 476 32.61 -28.85 2.78
CA ARG A 476 32.22 -29.34 4.10
C ARG A 476 33.42 -29.30 5.05
N PRO A 477 33.26 -28.90 6.33
CA PRO A 477 34.35 -28.97 7.31
C PRO A 477 34.98 -30.37 7.43
N SER A 478 34.19 -31.42 7.24
CA SER A 478 34.67 -32.81 7.24
C SER A 478 35.62 -33.15 6.08
N LYS A 479 35.60 -32.39 4.96
CA LYS A 479 36.56 -32.53 3.86
C LYS A 479 37.88 -31.77 4.11
N LEU A 480 37.92 -30.87 5.10
CA LEU A 480 39.13 -30.11 5.48
C LEU A 480 39.99 -30.80 6.54
N SER A 481 39.48 -31.88 7.15
CA SER A 481 40.14 -32.63 8.23
C SER A 481 40.83 -33.93 7.76
N ARG A 482 41.04 -34.10 6.45
CA ARG A 482 41.73 -35.26 5.86
C ARG A 482 43.05 -34.88 5.22
#